data_AF-A0A0S7WXW2-F1
#
_entry.id   AF-A0A0S7WXW2-F1
#
_cell.length_a   1.000
_cell.length_b   1.000
_cell.length_c   1.000
_cell.angle_alpha   90.00
_cell.angle_beta   90.00
_cell.angle_gamma   90.00
#
_symmetry.space_group_name_H-M   'P 1'
#
loop_
_entity.id
_entity.type
_entity.pdbx_description
1 polymer ?
#
loop_
_entity_poly.entity_id
_entity_poly.type
_entity_poly.pdbx_seq_one_letter_code
_entity_poly.pdbx_strand_id
1 'polypeptide(L)' 'MDEQLSFEEALNRLEKITQTLEGGGLRLEEAIALFEDGIRLAKICNEQLNAAELKISQIQTPFEQEQESKDESP' A
#
# COMPACT_ATOMS: atom_id res chain seq x y z
N MET A 1 -8.86 -8.94 -18.27
CA MET A 1 -7.62 -8.84 -17.48
C MET A 1 -7.86 -7.70 -16.53
N ASP A 2 -8.12 -7.99 -15.26
CA ASP A 2 -8.14 -6.96 -14.23
C ASP A 2 -6.68 -6.51 -14.04
N GLU A 3 -6.36 -5.36 -14.61
CA GLU A 3 -5.05 -4.74 -14.46
C GLU A 3 -5.00 -4.22 -13.02
N GLN A 4 -4.36 -5.00 -12.12
CA GLN A 4 -4.10 -4.56 -10.75
C GLN A 4 -3.25 -3.29 -10.80
N LEU A 5 -3.77 -2.21 -10.25
CA LEU A 5 -3.07 -0.93 -10.12
C LEU A 5 -1.75 -1.12 -9.38
N SER A 6 -0.67 -0.51 -9.88
CA SER A 6 0.57 -0.42 -9.11
C SER A 6 0.35 0.39 -7.82
N PHE A 7 1.26 0.24 -6.86
CA PHE A 7 1.23 1.03 -5.64
C PHE A 7 1.29 2.53 -5.95
N GLU A 8 2.20 2.95 -6.84
CA GLU A 8 2.33 4.37 -7.21
C GLU A 8 1.08 4.91 -7.90
N GLU A 9 0.44 4.11 -8.75
CA GLU A 9 -0.79 4.50 -9.43
C GLU A 9 -1.97 4.63 -8.45
N ALA A 10 -2.11 3.67 -7.53
CA ALA A 10 -3.15 3.69 -6.52
C ALA A 10 -2.98 4.89 -5.57
N LEU A 11 -1.74 5.14 -5.13
CA LEU A 11 -1.39 6.28 -4.28
C LEU A 11 -1.66 7.61 -4.98
N ASN A 12 -1.23 7.76 -6.24
CA ASN A 12 -1.43 9.00 -6.98
C ASN A 12 -2.92 9.30 -7.22
N ARG A 13 -3.73 8.27 -7.50
CA ARG A 13 -5.19 8.43 -7.61
C ARG A 13 -5.81 8.82 -6.27
N LEU A 14 -5.36 8.20 -5.18
CA LEU A 14 -5.84 8.52 -3.83
C LEU A 14 -5.54 9.98 -3.49
N GLU A 15 -4.32 10.46 -3.71
CA GLU A 15 -3.93 11.86 -3.49
C GLU A 15 -4.81 12.85 -4.26
N LYS A 16 -5.12 12.54 -5.52
CA LYS A 16 -6.02 13.38 -6.34
C LYS A 16 -7.44 13.42 -5.77
N ILE A 17 -7.94 12.29 -5.29
CA ILE A 17 -9.25 12.22 -4.62
C ILE A 17 -9.25 13.09 -3.37
N THR A 18 -8.22 12.97 -2.52
CA THR A 18 -8.11 13.78 -1.29
C THR A 18 -8.08 15.26 -1.61
N GLN A 19 -7.26 15.69 -2.58
CA GLN A 19 -7.20 17.08 -3.04
C GLN A 19 -8.56 17.58 -3.55
N THR A 20 -9.30 16.75 -4.27
CA THR A 20 -10.62 17.11 -4.81
C THR A 20 -11.65 17.25 -3.68
N LEU A 21 -11.64 16.34 -2.71
CA LEU A 21 -12.52 16.40 -1.54
C LEU A 21 -12.22 17.62 -0.66
N GLU A 22 -10.95 17.94 -0.43
CA GLU A 22 -10.50 19.11 0.33
C GLU A 22 -10.83 20.43 -0.37
N GLY A 23 -10.83 20.45 -1.70
CA GLY A 23 -11.20 21.61 -2.50
C GLY A 23 -12.68 22.01 -2.36
N GLY A 24 -13.55 21.08 -1.98
CA GLY A 24 -14.99 21.31 -1.87
C GLY A 24 -15.66 21.62 -3.20
N GLY A 25 -16.86 22.20 -3.17
CA GLY A 25 -17.63 22.54 -4.38
C GLY A 25 -18.28 21.35 -5.10
N LEU A 26 -18.20 20.17 -4.49
CA LEU A 26 -18.83 18.93 -4.98
C LEU A 26 -20.28 18.83 -4.50
N ARG A 27 -21.13 18.17 -5.29
CA ARG A 27 -22.42 17.69 -4.78
C ARG A 27 -22.19 16.54 -3.80
N LEU A 28 -23.19 16.30 -2.94
CA LEU A 28 -23.10 15.26 -1.92
C LEU A 28 -22.86 13.89 -2.54
N GLU A 29 -23.54 13.57 -3.63
CA GLU A 29 -23.43 12.28 -4.31
C GLU A 29 -22.02 12.08 -4.91
N GLU A 30 -21.41 13.14 -5.43
CA GLU A 30 -20.05 13.12 -5.97
C GLU A 30 -19.01 12.92 -4.85
N ALA A 31 -19.20 13.61 -3.72
CA ALA A 31 -18.33 13.46 -2.56
C ALA A 31 -18.39 12.04 -1.98
N ILE A 32 -19.58 11.43 -1.94
CA ILE A 32 -19.75 10.03 -1.49
C ILE A 32 -19.02 9.07 -2.44
N ALA A 33 -19.22 9.21 -3.76
CA ALA A 33 -18.55 8.35 -4.74
C ALA A 33 -17.02 8.45 -4.66
N LEU A 34 -16.49 9.67 -4.54
CA LEU A 34 -15.06 9.91 -4.37
C LEU A 34 -14.53 9.31 -3.06
N PHE A 35 -15.31 9.38 -1.98
CA PHE A 35 -14.94 8.78 -0.71
C PHE A 35 -14.87 7.25 -0.79
N GLU A 36 -15.86 6.60 -1.39
CA GLU A 36 -15.87 5.14 -1.61
C GLU A 36 -14.66 4.69 -2.44
N ASP A 37 -14.36 5.42 -3.51
CA ASP A 37 -13.20 5.17 -4.35
C ASP A 37 -11.88 5.37 -3.58
N GLY A 38 -11.80 6.40 -2.73
CA GLY A 38 -10.66 6.65 -1.86
C GLY A 38 -10.42 5.49 -0.89
N ILE A 39 -11.47 4.97 -0.23
CA ILE A 39 -11.37 3.82 0.67
C ILE A 39 -10.86 2.58 -0.07
N ARG A 40 -11.38 2.32 -1.27
CA ARG A 40 -10.94 1.20 -2.11
C ARG A 40 -9.45 1.32 -2.47
N LEU A 41 -8.99 2.50 -2.86
CA LEU A 41 -7.57 2.75 -3.20
C LEU A 41 -6.68 2.61 -1.96
N ALA A 42 -7.10 3.15 -0.81
CA ALA A 42 -6.36 3.01 0.44
C ALA A 42 -6.17 1.54 0.85
N LYS A 43 -7.22 0.71 0.66
CA LYS A 43 -7.13 -0.73 0.89
C LYS A 43 -6.11 -1.40 -0.04
N ILE A 44 -6.12 -1.06 -1.33
CA ILE A 44 -5.15 -1.58 -2.31
C ILE A 44 -3.72 -1.20 -1.90
N CYS A 45 -3.48 0.05 -1.50
CA CYS A 45 -2.17 0.49 -1.03
C CYS A 45 -1.72 -0.32 0.21
N ASN A 46 -2.62 -0.51 1.19
CA ASN A 46 -2.29 -1.27 2.39
C ASN A 46 -1.97 -2.74 2.09
N GLU A 47 -2.75 -3.39 1.21
CA GLU A 47 -2.49 -4.77 0.80
C GLU A 47 -1.12 -4.93 0.14
N GLN A 48 -0.72 -3.98 -0.73
CA GLN A 48 0.58 -3.99 -1.37
C GLN A 48 1.73 -3.76 -0.38
N LEU A 49 1.55 -2.83 0.58
CA LEU A 49 2.53 -2.59 1.65
C LEU A 49 2.72 -3.82 2.54
N ASN A 50 1.62 -4.46 2.95
CA ASN A 50 1.68 -5.67 3.77
C ASN A 50 2.39 -6.82 3.02
N ALA A 51 2.13 -6.96 1.72
CA ALA A 51 2.82 -7.97 0.90
C ALA A 51 4.32 -7.68 0.78
N ALA A 52 4.70 -6.41 0.63
CA ALA A 52 6.10 -6.00 0.61
C ALA A 52 6.79 -6.23 1.96
N GLU A 53 6.14 -5.89 3.07
CA GLU A 53 6.64 -6.11 4.43
C GLU A 53 6.85 -7.60 4.71
N LEU A 54 5.87 -8.44 4.36
CA LEU A 54 6.00 -9.89 4.49
C LEU A 54 7.20 -10.43 3.71
N LYS A 55 7.40 -9.95 2.48
CA LYS A 55 8.54 -10.36 1.65
C LYS A 55 9.88 -9.93 2.27
N ILE A 56 9.96 -8.73 2.84
CA ILE A 56 11.16 -8.25 3.55
C ILE A 56 11.43 -9.14 4.77
N SER A 57 10.40 -9.40 5.59
CA SER A 57 10.51 -10.24 6.77
C SER A 57 11.02 -11.65 6.44
N GLN A 58 10.50 -12.26 5.37
CA GLN A 58 10.93 -13.58 4.88
C GLN A 58 12.39 -13.63 4.40
N ILE A 59 12.96 -12.50 3.98
CA ILE A 59 14.38 -12.42 3.56
C ILE A 59 15.27 -12.17 4.78
N GLN A 60 14.82 -11.36 5.74
CA GLN A 60 15.57 -11.05 6.96
C GLN A 60 15.71 -12.26 7.89
N THR A 61 14.65 -13.06 8.05
CA THR A 61 14.67 -14.21 8.98
C THR A 61 15.78 -15.22 8.66
N PRO A 62 15.96 -15.68 7.40
CA PRO A 62 17.08 -16.55 7.04
C PRO A 62 18.44 -15.86 7.15
N PHE A 63 18.51 -14.56 6.84
CA PHE A 63 19.75 -13.79 6.89
C PHE A 63 20.31 -13.69 8.31
N GLU A 64 19.44 -13.54 9.32
CA GLU A 64 19.84 -13.52 10.74
C GLU A 64 20.33 -14.91 11.20
N GLN A 65 19.67 -15.98 10.77
CA GLN A 65 20.06 -17.36 11.13
C GLN A 65 21.38 -17.82 10.53
N GLU A 66 21.73 -17.37 9.32
CA GLU A 66 23.03 -17.65 8.69
C GLU A 66 24.20 -16.89 9.32
N GLN A 67 23.93 -15.82 10.08
CA GLN A 67 24.97 -15.07 10.79
C GLN A 67 25.26 -15.63 12.18
N GLU A 68 24.24 -16.02 12.95
CA GLU A 68 24.44 -16.70 14.25
C GLU A 68 25.20 -18.03 14.09
N SER A 69 24.93 -18.78 13.02
CA SER A 69 25.60 -20.07 12.78
C SER A 69 27.06 -19.96 12.32
N LYS A 70 27.54 -18.76 11.94
CA LYS A 70 28.95 -18.50 11.60
C LYS A 70 29.79 -18.01 12.78
N ASP A 71 29.17 -17.49 13.83
CA ASP A 71 29.85 -16.98 15.04
C ASP A 71 30.08 -18.07 16.09
N GLU A 72 29.38 -19.21 16.00
CA GLU A 72 29.56 -20.39 16.88
C GLU A 72 30.58 -21.43 16.36
N SER A 73 31.29 -21.16 15.26
CA SER A 73 32.38 -22.05 14.80
C SER A 73 33.71 -21.72 15.52
N PRO A 74 34.36 -22.68 16.22
CA PRO A 74 35.67 -22.49 16.87
C PRO A 74 36.83 -22.23 15.90
#